data_AF-A0A1W0D9V2-F1
#
_entry.id   AF-A0A1W0D9V2-F1
#
_cell.length_a   1.000
_cell.length_b   1.000
_cell.length_c   1.000
_cell.angle_alpha   90.00
_cell.angle_beta   90.00
_cell.angle_gamma   90.00
#
_symmetry.space_group_name_H-M   'P 1'
#
loop_
_entity.id
_entity.type
_entity.pdbx_description
1 polymer ?
#
loop_
_entity_poly.entity_id
_entity_poly.type
_entity_poly.pdbx_seq_one_letter_code
_entity_poly.pdbx_strand_id
1 'polypeptide(L)'
;MEQLHHCSQRLPAAAGNAGLLDELGQQINQCYVELDSALLRGMMDMRAAHTGLLALLTLLERRDEPLLFSSEEALALLEPIEQRLKQGLDHFNPLL
;
A
#
# COMPACT_ATOMS: atom_id res chain seq x y z
N MET A 1 13.04 3.48 0.96
CA MET A 1 14.22 2.79 0.36
C MET A 1 15.59 3.30 0.85
N GLU A 2 15.71 4.56 1.27
CA GLU A 2 17.00 5.17 1.70
C GLU A 2 17.69 4.43 2.88
N GLN A 3 16.93 3.87 3.82
CA GLN A 3 17.49 3.15 4.97
C GLN A 3 18.19 1.84 4.58
N LEU A 4 17.63 1.07 3.64
CA LEU A 4 18.29 -0.11 3.07
C LEU A 4 19.57 0.26 2.31
N HIS A 5 19.52 1.38 1.57
CA HIS A 5 20.70 1.91 0.88
C HIS A 5 21.80 2.30 1.88
N HIS A 6 21.44 2.97 2.96
CA HIS A 6 22.36 3.33 4.03
C HIS A 6 22.95 2.10 4.76
N CYS A 7 22.14 1.05 5.00
CA CYS A 7 22.64 -0.22 5.54
C CYS A 7 23.66 -0.88 4.60
N SER A 8 23.39 -0.88 3.29
CA SER A 8 24.30 -1.38 2.26
C SER A 8 25.64 -0.62 2.23
N GLN A 9 25.62 0.69 2.41
CA GLN A 9 26.84 1.52 2.49
C GLN A 9 27.68 1.23 3.74
N ARG A 10 27.06 0.78 4.84
CA ARG A 10 27.72 0.48 6.12
C ARG A 10 28.26 -0.95 6.21
N LEU A 11 27.80 -1.86 5.37
CA LEU A 11 28.23 -3.26 5.31
C LEU A 11 29.75 -3.44 5.18
N PRO A 12 30.46 -2.70 4.30
CA PRO A 12 31.93 -2.80 4.20
C PRO A 12 32.65 -2.36 5.48
N ALA A 13 32.12 -1.35 6.20
CA ALA A 13 32.71 -0.84 7.43
C ALA A 13 32.46 -1.75 8.65
N ALA A 14 31.42 -2.59 8.58
CA ALA A 14 31.13 -3.59 9.60
C ALA A 14 31.92 -4.90 9.41
N ALA A 15 32.62 -5.06 8.28
CA ALA A 15 33.41 -6.25 8.01
C ALA A 15 34.49 -6.46 9.08
N GLY A 16 34.40 -7.58 9.80
CA GLY A 16 35.31 -7.91 10.90
C GLY A 16 34.88 -7.40 12.28
N ASN A 17 33.76 -6.65 12.39
CA ASN A 17 33.16 -6.28 13.66
C ASN A 17 31.81 -6.98 13.85
N ALA A 18 31.82 -8.04 14.64
CA ALA A 18 30.64 -8.88 14.89
C ALA A 18 29.46 -8.10 15.52
N GLY A 19 29.72 -7.09 16.36
CA GLY A 19 28.67 -6.27 16.96
C GLY A 19 27.99 -5.36 15.94
N LEU A 20 28.78 -4.68 15.11
CA LEU A 20 28.24 -3.84 14.03
C LEU A 20 27.50 -4.65 12.97
N LEU A 21 27.93 -5.89 12.70
CA LEU A 21 27.23 -6.80 11.79
C LEU A 21 25.87 -7.24 12.35
N ASP A 22 25.79 -7.53 13.65
CA ASP A 22 24.52 -7.90 14.29
C ASP A 22 23.54 -6.71 14.29
N GLU A 23 24.01 -5.51 14.65
CA GLU A 23 23.20 -4.29 14.58
C GLU A 23 22.70 -3.99 13.17
N LEU A 24 23.54 -4.16 12.15
CA LEU A 24 23.13 -4.03 10.74
C LEU A 24 22.11 -5.09 10.34
N GLY A 25 22.28 -6.33 10.79
CA GLY A 25 21.33 -7.41 10.56
C GLY A 25 19.95 -7.08 11.14
N GLN A 26 19.91 -6.55 12.37
CA GLN A 26 18.67 -6.11 13.01
C GLN A 26 18.02 -4.93 12.27
N GLN A 27 18.80 -3.93 11.86
CA GLN A 27 18.30 -2.78 11.10
C GLN A 27 17.73 -3.18 9.73
N ILE A 28 18.40 -4.08 9.02
CA ILE A 28 17.93 -4.62 7.74
C ILE A 28 16.64 -5.42 7.96
N ASN A 29 16.59 -6.29 8.96
CA ASN A 29 15.40 -7.07 9.26
C ASN A 29 14.19 -6.17 9.60
N GLN A 30 14.41 -5.13 10.40
CA GLN A 30 13.37 -4.14 10.71
C GLN A 30 12.87 -3.43 9.45
N CYS A 31 13.77 -2.99 8.57
CA CYS A 31 13.40 -2.39 7.29
C CYS A 31 12.54 -3.34 6.44
N TYR A 32 12.87 -4.64 6.40
CA TYR A 32 12.08 -5.63 5.67
C TYR A 32 10.69 -5.83 6.26
N VAL A 33 10.57 -5.89 7.58
CA VAL A 33 9.25 -6.03 8.25
C VAL A 33 8.37 -4.81 7.97
N GLU A 34 8.94 -3.60 8.04
CA GLU A 34 8.22 -2.37 7.73
C GLU A 34 7.79 -2.32 6.26
N LEU A 35 8.67 -2.71 5.35
CA LEU A 35 8.40 -2.82 3.91
C LEU A 35 7.27 -3.81 3.63
N ASP A 36 7.36 -5.03 4.16
CA ASP A 36 6.36 -6.08 3.98
C ASP A 36 5.00 -5.63 4.52
N SER A 37 4.99 -5.01 5.70
CA SER A 37 3.77 -4.45 6.28
C SER A 37 3.19 -3.32 5.42
N ALA A 38 4.00 -2.42 4.88
CA ALA A 38 3.53 -1.33 4.03
C ALA A 38 2.95 -1.87 2.71
N LEU A 39 3.64 -2.81 2.07
CA LEU A 39 3.18 -3.49 0.86
C LEU A 39 1.87 -4.22 1.10
N LEU A 40 1.75 -4.97 2.19
CA LEU A 40 0.53 -5.70 2.52
C LEU A 40 -0.66 -4.76 2.71
N ARG A 41 -0.49 -3.66 3.48
CA ARG A 41 -1.54 -2.65 3.68
C ARG A 41 -1.93 -1.98 2.37
N GLY A 42 -0.94 -1.55 1.58
CA GLY A 42 -1.16 -0.96 0.26
C GLY A 42 -1.96 -1.88 -0.66
N MET A 43 -1.61 -3.17 -0.71
CA MET A 43 -2.34 -4.17 -1.49
C MET A 43 -3.77 -4.39 -0.98
N MET A 44 -3.97 -4.43 0.34
CA MET A 44 -5.30 -4.58 0.92
C MET A 44 -6.21 -3.41 0.57
N ASP A 45 -5.71 -2.18 0.66
CA ASP A 45 -6.48 -0.98 0.31
C ASP A 45 -6.80 -0.94 -1.19
N MET A 46 -5.84 -1.26 -2.06
CA MET A 46 -6.06 -1.38 -3.50
C MET A 46 -7.10 -2.44 -3.84
N ARG A 47 -7.05 -3.59 -3.16
CA ARG A 47 -8.03 -4.67 -3.35
C ARG A 47 -9.42 -4.27 -2.87
N ALA A 48 -9.51 -3.54 -1.76
CA ALA A 48 -10.78 -3.01 -1.26
C ALA A 48 -11.40 -2.02 -2.26
N ALA A 49 -10.60 -1.08 -2.79
CA ALA A 49 -11.03 -0.16 -3.84
C ALA A 49 -11.51 -0.89 -5.11
N HIS A 50 -10.72 -1.85 -5.60
CA HIS A 50 -11.10 -2.67 -6.76
C HIS A 50 -12.43 -3.41 -6.54
N THR A 51 -12.62 -3.98 -5.35
CA THR A 51 -13.87 -4.67 -4.99
C THR A 51 -15.06 -3.71 -4.97
N GLY A 52 -14.85 -2.50 -4.44
CA GLY A 52 -15.87 -1.44 -4.48
C GLY A 52 -16.25 -1.04 -5.90
N LEU A 53 -15.26 -0.84 -6.78
CA LEU A 53 -15.50 -0.53 -8.20
C LEU A 53 -16.27 -1.65 -8.91
N LEU A 54 -15.89 -2.91 -8.66
CA LEU A 54 -16.58 -4.05 -9.24
C LEU A 54 -18.03 -4.15 -8.76
N ALA A 55 -18.29 -3.87 -7.49
CA ALA A 55 -19.65 -3.82 -6.95
C ALA A 55 -20.47 -2.71 -7.63
N LEU A 56 -19.89 -1.52 -7.86
CA LEU A 56 -20.56 -0.44 -8.58
C LEU A 56 -20.86 -0.79 -10.04
N LEU A 57 -19.90 -1.40 -10.74
CA LEU A 57 -20.12 -1.90 -12.10
C LEU A 57 -21.24 -2.94 -12.11
N THR A 58 -21.20 -3.89 -11.18
CA THR A 58 -22.24 -4.92 -11.06
C THR A 58 -23.61 -4.31 -10.82
N LEU A 59 -23.71 -3.26 -9.98
CA LEU A 59 -24.95 -2.52 -9.78
C LEU A 59 -25.40 -1.89 -11.10
N LEU A 60 -24.54 -1.07 -11.73
CA LEU A 60 -24.85 -0.37 -12.99
C LEU A 60 -25.24 -1.31 -14.14
N GLU A 61 -24.72 -2.53 -14.16
CA GLU A 61 -25.02 -3.55 -15.16
C GLU A 61 -26.37 -4.27 -14.92
N ARG A 62 -27.02 -4.07 -13.77
CA ARG A 62 -28.35 -4.65 -13.50
C ARG A 62 -29.35 -4.07 -14.49
N ARG A 63 -29.84 -4.93 -15.39
CA ARG A 63 -30.71 -4.55 -16.51
C ARG A 63 -32.20 -4.45 -16.19
N ASP A 64 -32.59 -4.84 -14.98
CA ASP A 64 -33.99 -4.95 -14.60
C ASP A 64 -34.65 -3.56 -14.47
N GLU A 65 -33.90 -2.54 -14.05
CA GLU A 65 -34.35 -1.14 -14.00
C GLU A 65 -33.16 -0.20 -14.26
N PRO A 66 -33.35 0.94 -14.95
CA PRO A 66 -32.30 1.93 -15.09
C PRO A 66 -31.96 2.49 -13.71
N LEU A 67 -30.73 2.27 -13.24
CA LEU A 67 -30.22 2.91 -12.04
C LEU A 67 -30.06 4.41 -12.31
N LEU A 68 -30.98 5.20 -11.76
CA LEU A 68 -30.93 6.65 -11.76
C LEU A 68 -30.26 7.10 -10.47
N PHE A 69 -28.94 7.13 -10.47
CA PHE A 69 -28.21 7.82 -9.41
C PHE A 69 -28.25 9.32 -9.67
N SER A 70 -28.61 10.11 -8.66
CA SER A 70 -28.25 11.51 -8.63
C SER A 70 -26.71 11.65 -8.58
N SER A 71 -26.21 12.84 -8.94
CA SER A 71 -24.77 13.13 -8.83
C SER A 71 -24.25 12.97 -7.40
N GLU A 72 -25.08 13.27 -6.41
CA GLU A 72 -24.72 13.17 -4.99
C GLU A 72 -24.62 11.71 -4.54
N GLU A 73 -25.55 10.86 -4.94
CA GLU A 73 -25.50 9.42 -4.67
C GLU A 73 -24.32 8.74 -5.36
N ALA A 74 -24.04 9.13 -6.62
CA ALA A 74 -22.87 8.62 -7.33
C ALA A 74 -21.56 9.00 -6.63
N LEU A 75 -21.46 10.24 -6.12
CA LEU A 75 -20.29 10.69 -5.37
C LEU A 75 -20.14 9.94 -4.06
N ALA A 76 -21.22 9.77 -3.30
CA ALA A 76 -21.22 9.03 -2.03
C ALA A 76 -20.76 7.58 -2.18
N LEU A 77 -21.05 6.96 -3.34
CA LEU A 77 -20.60 5.61 -3.67
C LEU A 77 -19.11 5.54 -4.06
N LEU A 78 -18.59 6.58 -4.72
CA LEU A 78 -17.21 6.64 -5.19
C LEU A 78 -16.22 7.12 -4.13
N GLU A 79 -16.65 7.99 -3.21
CA GLU A 79 -15.80 8.55 -2.17
C GLU A 79 -15.01 7.49 -1.35
N PRO A 80 -15.64 6.43 -0.80
CA PRO A 80 -14.89 5.43 -0.04
C PRO A 80 -13.88 4.65 -0.90
N ILE A 81 -14.14 4.51 -2.20
CA ILE A 81 -13.22 3.86 -3.14
C ILE A 81 -12.01 4.76 -3.39
N GLU A 82 -12.24 6.04 -3.63
CA GLU A 82 -11.18 7.03 -3.81
C GLU A 82 -10.29 7.12 -2.56
N GLN A 83 -10.88 7.13 -1.36
CA GLN A 83 -10.14 7.12 -0.10
C GLN A 83 -9.23 5.88 0.02
N ARG A 84 -9.73 4.70 -0.35
CA ARG A 84 -8.93 3.46 -0.35
C ARG A 84 -7.81 3.49 -1.39
N LEU A 85 -8.06 4.04 -2.58
CA LEU A 85 -7.01 4.22 -3.59
C LEU A 85 -5.90 5.15 -3.08
N LYS A 86 -6.27 6.30 -2.50
CA LYS A 86 -5.33 7.25 -1.90
C LYS A 86 -4.50 6.60 -0.79
N GLN A 87 -5.15 5.94 0.16
CA GLN A 87 -4.48 5.22 1.24
C GLN A 87 -3.54 4.13 0.70
N GLY A 88 -3.99 3.35 -0.29
CA GLY A 88 -3.16 2.34 -0.93
C GLY A 88 -1.90 2.94 -1.56
N LEU A 89 -2.04 4.04 -2.30
CA LEU A 89 -0.91 4.75 -2.91
C LEU A 89 0.03 5.34 -1.87
N ASP A 90 -0.51 5.91 -0.79
CA ASP A 90 0.29 6.48 0.29
C ASP A 90 1.13 5.43 1.02
N HIS A 91 0.68 4.18 1.09
CA HIS A 91 1.50 3.07 1.59
C HIS A 91 2.65 2.68 0.65
N PHE A 92 2.52 2.92 -0.66
CA PHE A 92 3.56 2.65 -1.65
C PHE A 92 4.52 3.82 -1.89
N ASN A 93 4.09 5.07 -1.68
CA ASN A 93 4.90 6.27 -1.92
C ASN A 93 6.26 6.27 -1.18
N PRO A 94 6.38 5.81 0.08
CA PRO A 94 7.67 5.70 0.75
C PRO A 94 8.60 4.60 0.21
N LEU A 95 8.07 3.73 -0.65
CA LEU A 95 8.74 2.58 -1.24
C LEU A 95 9.28 2.87 -2.65
N LEU A 96 8.67 3.83 -3.36
CA LEU A 96 9.10 4.34 -4.67
C LEU A 96 10.25 5.35 -4.52
#